data_AF-A0AA95MFF1-F1
#
_entry.id   AF-A0AA95MFF1-F1
#
_cell.length_a   1.000
_cell.length_b   1.000
_cell.length_c   1.000
_cell.angle_alpha   90.00
_cell.angle_beta   90.00
_cell.angle_gamma   90.00
#
_symmetry.space_group_name_H-M   'P 1'
#
loop_
_entity.id
_entity.type
_entity.pdbx_description
1 polymer ?
#
loop_
_entity_poly.entity_id
_entity_poly.type
_entity_poly.pdbx_seq_one_letter_code
_entity_poly.pdbx_strand_id
1 'polypeptide(L)'
;MTLSTQFFTMLSMIGMGSLFGAMFDTYQRFLNRPKKKAWIVFINDLLFWIIQALLIFYTLFLVNNGELRFYIFIALVCGFAAYQSLFKGIYLRLLEMVIQSVIAIVKFLKKTFQLLIYKPVVGLIQLVMTIILVLGRGLFTLVKFVFKVLLLLLKIILVPLKKIVLLFWKLLPKGIKKTVEKLYNRTAGNFKKIRNYISKWIDKWKRRKE
;
A
#
# COMPACT_ATOMS: atom_id res chain seq x y z
N MET A 1 -10.11 -64.77 12.92
CA MET A 1 -11.03 -63.60 12.89
C MET A 1 -12.43 -64.05 13.28
N THR A 2 -13.13 -63.32 14.15
CA THR A 2 -14.55 -63.55 14.45
C THR A 2 -15.44 -62.83 13.42
N LEU A 3 -16.68 -63.28 13.22
CA LEU A 3 -17.64 -62.62 12.32
C LEU A 3 -17.80 -61.13 12.64
N SER A 4 -17.82 -60.77 13.93
CA SER A 4 -17.93 -59.39 14.39
C SER A 4 -16.75 -58.52 13.93
N THR A 5 -15.52 -59.05 13.93
CA THR A 5 -14.35 -58.30 13.42
C THR A 5 -14.45 -58.05 11.92
N GLN A 6 -15.03 -58.97 11.15
CA GLN A 6 -15.22 -58.79 9.71
C GLN A 6 -16.26 -57.71 9.40
N PHE A 7 -17.39 -57.69 10.12
CA PHE A 7 -18.39 -56.63 9.99
C PHE A 7 -17.83 -55.27 10.38
N PHE A 8 -17.09 -55.19 11.49
CA PHE A 8 -16.45 -53.95 11.91
C PHE A 8 -15.44 -53.46 10.88
N THR A 9 -14.61 -54.36 10.33
CA THR A 9 -13.69 -54.05 9.22
C THR A 9 -14.44 -53.48 8.02
N MET A 10 -15.54 -54.13 7.59
CA MET A 10 -16.32 -53.68 6.44
C MET A 10 -16.91 -52.28 6.67
N LEU A 11 -17.50 -52.03 7.84
CA LEU A 11 -18.06 -50.73 8.18
C LEU A 11 -16.99 -49.63 8.24
N SER A 12 -15.84 -49.91 8.87
CA SER A 12 -14.70 -48.99 8.90
C SER A 12 -14.19 -48.67 7.50
N MET A 13 -14.15 -49.64 6.58
CA MET A 13 -13.71 -49.43 5.20
C MET A 13 -14.73 -48.64 4.38
N ILE A 14 -16.03 -48.82 4.60
CA ILE A 14 -17.09 -47.97 4.03
C ILE A 14 -16.94 -46.53 4.54
N GLY A 15 -16.73 -46.34 5.84
CA GLY A 15 -16.46 -45.04 6.44
C GLY A 15 -15.21 -44.38 5.85
N MET A 16 -14.14 -45.14 5.68
CA MET A 16 -12.89 -44.67 5.08
C MET A 16 -13.06 -44.30 3.61
N GLY A 17 -13.83 -45.07 2.84
CA GLY A 17 -14.21 -44.73 1.45
C GLY A 17 -15.06 -43.46 1.36
N SER A 18 -15.91 -43.22 2.36
CA SER A 18 -16.71 -41.99 2.45
C SER A 18 -15.83 -40.78 2.80
N LEU A 19 -14.92 -40.95 3.76
CA LEU A 19 -13.91 -39.96 4.13
C LEU A 19 -12.99 -39.62 2.95
N PHE A 20 -12.58 -40.64 2.18
CA PHE A 20 -11.82 -40.44 0.96
C PHE A 20 -12.56 -39.53 -0.02
N GLY A 21 -13.85 -39.77 -0.25
CA GLY A 21 -14.66 -38.93 -1.13
C GLY A 21 -14.75 -37.48 -0.65
N ALA A 22 -14.94 -37.27 0.66
CA ALA A 22 -14.94 -35.94 1.25
C ALA A 22 -13.60 -35.23 1.05
N MET A 23 -12.49 -35.88 1.42
CA MET A 23 -11.14 -35.33 1.27
C MET A 23 -10.78 -35.05 -0.18
N PHE A 24 -11.20 -35.91 -1.11
CA PHE A 24 -10.99 -35.72 -2.55
C PHE A 24 -11.73 -34.49 -3.08
N ASP A 25 -13.00 -34.29 -2.70
CA ASP A 25 -13.76 -33.10 -3.07
C ASP A 25 -13.14 -31.82 -2.47
N THR A 26 -12.69 -31.87 -1.20
CA THR A 26 -11.95 -30.75 -0.57
C THR A 26 -10.70 -30.45 -1.40
N TYR A 27 -9.90 -31.47 -1.67
CA TYR A 27 -8.65 -31.37 -2.39
C TYR A 27 -8.85 -30.74 -3.77
N GLN A 28 -9.82 -31.25 -4.54
CA GLN A 28 -10.18 -30.73 -5.86
C GLN A 28 -10.59 -29.24 -5.79
N ARG A 29 -11.28 -28.81 -4.73
CA ARG A 29 -11.71 -27.41 -4.54
C ARG A 29 -10.55 -26.46 -4.22
N PHE A 30 -9.59 -26.90 -3.38
CA PHE A 30 -8.41 -26.10 -3.03
C PHE A 30 -7.34 -26.12 -4.13
N LEU A 31 -7.27 -27.20 -4.88
CA LEU A 31 -6.40 -27.38 -6.04
C LEU A 31 -7.11 -26.83 -7.29
N ASN A 32 -7.29 -25.51 -7.37
CA ASN A 32 -7.75 -24.84 -8.59
C ASN A 32 -6.78 -25.11 -9.76
N ARG A 33 -6.99 -26.24 -10.46
CA ARG A 33 -6.12 -26.80 -11.51
C ARG A 33 -5.67 -25.81 -12.59
N PRO A 34 -6.53 -24.91 -13.14
CA PRO A 34 -6.11 -24.04 -14.23
C PRO A 34 -5.19 -22.89 -13.81
N LYS A 35 -5.05 -22.60 -12.50
CA LYS A 35 -4.28 -21.45 -12.00
C LYS A 35 -2.93 -21.82 -11.38
N LYS A 36 -2.65 -23.11 -11.18
CA LYS A 36 -1.43 -23.59 -10.50
C LYS A 36 -0.43 -24.19 -11.49
N LYS A 37 0.86 -24.01 -11.23
CA LYS A 37 1.95 -24.62 -12.03
C LYS A 37 1.83 -26.15 -11.99
N ALA A 38 2.04 -26.80 -13.14
CA ALA A 38 1.89 -28.26 -13.29
C ALA A 38 2.71 -29.06 -12.26
N TRP A 39 3.94 -28.64 -11.95
CA TRP A 39 4.79 -29.27 -10.94
C TRP A 39 4.17 -29.27 -9.52
N ILE A 40 3.49 -28.18 -9.15
CA ILE A 40 2.85 -28.06 -7.84
C ILE A 40 1.64 -29.00 -7.77
N VAL A 41 0.87 -29.09 -8.86
CA VAL A 41 -0.26 -30.03 -8.96
C VAL A 41 0.24 -31.47 -8.83
N PHE A 42 1.32 -31.82 -9.51
CA PHE A 42 1.91 -33.16 -9.46
C PHE A 42 2.38 -33.56 -8.05
N ILE A 43 3.13 -32.69 -7.36
CA ILE A 43 3.59 -32.97 -5.99
C ILE A 43 2.41 -33.13 -5.03
N ASN A 44 1.40 -32.27 -5.15
CA ASN A 44 0.22 -32.36 -4.28
C ASN A 44 -0.61 -33.62 -4.59
N ASP A 45 -0.75 -34.01 -5.86
CA ASP A 45 -1.46 -35.24 -6.24
C ASP A 45 -0.74 -36.45 -5.64
N LEU A 46 0.59 -36.51 -5.78
CA LEU A 46 1.40 -37.58 -5.19
C LEU A 46 1.25 -37.64 -3.67
N LEU A 47 1.34 -36.49 -2.99
CA LEU A 47 1.22 -36.40 -1.54
C LEU A 47 -0.18 -36.83 -1.08
N PHE A 48 -1.23 -36.40 -1.79
CA PHE A 48 -2.61 -36.78 -1.50
C PHE A 48 -2.80 -38.30 -1.59
N TRP A 49 -2.34 -38.94 -2.67
CA TRP A 49 -2.44 -40.39 -2.83
C TRP A 49 -1.64 -41.16 -1.76
N ILE A 50 -0.45 -40.69 -1.39
CA ILE A 50 0.36 -41.30 -0.32
C ILE A 50 -0.36 -41.21 1.03
N ILE A 51 -0.83 -40.02 1.41
CA ILE A 51 -1.55 -39.81 2.67
C ILE A 51 -2.79 -40.70 2.70
N GLN A 52 -3.54 -40.74 1.59
CA GLN A 52 -4.76 -41.53 1.54
C GLN A 52 -4.49 -43.04 1.67
N ALA A 53 -3.49 -43.55 0.95
CA ALA A 53 -3.09 -44.94 1.04
C ALA A 53 -2.65 -45.29 2.47
N LEU A 54 -1.89 -44.40 3.11
CA LEU A 54 -1.43 -44.57 4.48
C LEU A 54 -2.60 -44.57 5.47
N LEU A 55 -3.57 -43.66 5.34
CA LEU A 55 -4.75 -43.62 6.21
C LEU A 55 -5.62 -44.88 6.07
N ILE A 56 -5.85 -45.35 4.83
CA ILE A 56 -6.61 -46.58 4.57
C ILE A 56 -5.88 -47.78 5.16
N PHE A 57 -4.58 -47.90 4.90
CA PHE A 57 -3.76 -49.00 5.41
C PHE A 57 -3.66 -48.98 6.93
N TYR A 58 -3.49 -47.81 7.55
CA TYR A 58 -3.47 -47.66 9.00
C TYR A 58 -4.78 -48.08 9.66
N THR A 59 -5.91 -47.65 9.08
CA THR A 59 -7.24 -48.06 9.56
C THR A 59 -7.44 -49.57 9.41
N LEU A 60 -6.96 -50.14 8.31
CA LEU A 60 -7.00 -51.59 8.09
C LEU A 60 -6.09 -52.35 9.06
N PHE A 61 -4.93 -51.79 9.37
CA PHE A 61 -4.00 -52.35 10.35
C PHE A 61 -4.62 -52.39 11.74
N LEU A 62 -5.28 -51.32 12.17
CA LEU A 62 -5.92 -51.23 13.48
C LEU A 62 -7.08 -52.23 13.64
N VAL A 63 -7.85 -52.45 12.57
CA VAL A 63 -9.11 -53.19 12.63
C VAL A 63 -8.96 -54.67 12.27
N ASN A 64 -8.02 -54.99 11.37
CA ASN A 64 -7.84 -56.31 10.78
C ASN A 64 -6.37 -56.75 10.73
N ASN A 65 -5.50 -56.16 11.56
CA ASN A 65 -4.05 -56.45 11.58
C ASN A 65 -3.37 -56.31 10.19
N GLY A 66 -3.98 -55.59 9.25
CA GLY A 66 -3.45 -55.38 7.91
C GLY A 66 -3.75 -56.51 6.92
N GLU A 67 -4.64 -57.44 7.23
CA GLU A 67 -5.05 -58.48 6.27
C GLU A 67 -5.82 -57.87 5.10
N LEU A 68 -5.16 -57.80 3.94
CA LEU A 68 -5.77 -57.36 2.69
C LEU A 68 -6.60 -58.50 2.08
N ARG A 69 -7.91 -58.27 1.93
CA ARG A 69 -8.88 -59.21 1.36
C ARG A 69 -9.75 -58.50 0.34
N PHE A 70 -10.24 -59.23 -0.66
CA PHE A 70 -10.95 -58.62 -1.80
C PHE A 70 -12.20 -57.81 -1.40
N TYR A 71 -12.96 -58.27 -0.41
CA TYR A 71 -14.17 -57.57 0.06
C TYR A 71 -13.89 -56.19 0.68
N ILE A 72 -12.66 -55.92 1.15
CA ILE A 72 -12.26 -54.60 1.68
C ILE A 72 -12.26 -53.56 0.57
N PHE A 73 -11.77 -53.93 -0.62
CA PHE A 73 -11.80 -53.03 -1.78
C PHE A 73 -13.24 -52.72 -2.21
N ILE A 74 -14.12 -53.73 -2.20
CA ILE A 74 -15.55 -53.54 -2.48
C ILE A 74 -16.19 -52.60 -1.45
N ALA A 75 -15.91 -52.80 -0.16
CA ALA A 75 -16.40 -51.97 0.92
C ALA A 75 -15.96 -50.49 0.76
N LEU A 76 -14.71 -50.27 0.34
CA LEU A 76 -14.16 -48.94 0.12
C LEU A 76 -14.80 -48.24 -1.09
N VAL A 77 -14.95 -48.95 -2.22
CA VAL A 77 -15.66 -48.43 -3.41
C VAL A 77 -17.13 -48.14 -3.09
N CYS A 78 -17.79 -49.02 -2.33
CA CYS A 78 -19.17 -48.84 -1.88
C CYS A 78 -19.30 -47.61 -0.98
N GLY A 79 -18.38 -47.41 -0.02
CA GLY A 79 -18.33 -46.21 0.81
C GLY A 79 -18.13 -44.93 0.01
N PHE A 80 -17.22 -44.95 -0.97
CA PHE A 80 -17.02 -43.82 -1.87
C PHE A 80 -18.27 -43.51 -2.70
N ALA A 81 -18.94 -44.54 -3.26
CA ALA A 81 -20.18 -44.37 -4.01
C ALA A 81 -21.32 -43.83 -3.12
N ALA A 82 -21.43 -44.31 -1.89
CA ALA A 82 -22.38 -43.82 -0.91
C ALA A 82 -22.15 -42.34 -0.60
N TYR A 83 -20.89 -41.92 -0.40
CA TYR A 83 -20.54 -40.51 -0.26
C TYR A 83 -20.95 -39.69 -1.49
N GLN A 84 -20.59 -40.15 -2.69
CA GLN A 84 -20.86 -39.42 -3.93
C GLN A 84 -22.37 -39.20 -4.16
N SER A 85 -23.20 -40.19 -3.82
CA SER A 85 -24.65 -40.15 -4.05
C SER A 85 -25.40 -39.38 -2.95
N LEU A 86 -25.10 -39.65 -1.67
CA LEU A 86 -25.89 -39.08 -0.56
C LEU A 86 -25.26 -37.82 0.05
N PHE A 87 -23.94 -37.82 0.27
CA PHE A 87 -23.29 -36.84 1.14
C PHE A 87 -22.65 -35.67 0.39
N LYS A 88 -22.25 -35.87 -0.87
CA LYS A 88 -21.57 -34.87 -1.68
C LYS A 88 -22.29 -33.52 -1.71
N GLY A 89 -23.60 -33.52 -1.95
CA GLY A 89 -24.39 -32.29 -2.04
C GLY A 89 -24.48 -31.51 -0.73
N ILE A 90 -24.49 -32.22 0.41
CA ILE A 90 -24.50 -31.62 1.76
C ILE A 90 -23.10 -31.12 2.10
N TYR A 91 -22.09 -31.95 1.87
CA TYR A 91 -20.69 -31.65 2.15
C TYR A 91 -20.22 -30.40 1.40
N LEU A 92 -20.48 -30.31 0.09
CA LEU A 92 -20.10 -29.14 -0.70
C LEU A 92 -20.81 -27.87 -0.26
N ARG A 93 -22.08 -27.96 0.16
CA ARG A 93 -22.82 -26.81 0.73
C ARG A 93 -22.20 -26.35 2.05
N LEU A 94 -21.88 -27.27 2.95
CA LEU A 94 -21.20 -26.95 4.21
C LEU A 94 -19.82 -26.32 3.95
N LEU A 95 -19.05 -26.91 3.02
CA LEU A 95 -17.74 -26.39 2.64
C LEU A 95 -17.85 -24.96 2.08
N GLU A 96 -18.83 -24.70 1.22
CA GLU A 96 -19.09 -23.34 0.71
C GLU A 96 -19.48 -22.37 1.82
N MET A 97 -20.38 -22.78 2.72
CA MET A 97 -20.79 -21.95 3.86
C MET A 97 -19.59 -21.58 4.74
N VAL A 98 -18.69 -22.53 5.01
CA VAL A 98 -17.47 -22.28 5.77
C VAL A 98 -16.56 -21.30 5.04
N ILE A 99 -16.31 -21.51 3.74
CA ILE A 99 -15.47 -20.62 2.93
C ILE A 99 -16.04 -19.19 2.91
N GLN A 100 -17.34 -19.05 2.64
CA GLN A 100 -18.01 -17.74 2.62
C GLN A 100 -17.99 -17.06 3.98
N SER A 101 -18.16 -17.82 5.06
CA SER A 101 -18.07 -17.30 6.43
C SER A 101 -16.67 -16.76 6.73
N VAL A 102 -15.62 -17.49 6.35
CA VAL A 102 -14.23 -17.03 6.51
C VAL A 102 -13.98 -15.76 5.69
N ILE A 103 -14.43 -15.71 4.44
CA ILE A 103 -14.30 -14.51 3.59
C ILE A 103 -15.05 -13.33 4.22
N ALA A 104 -16.25 -13.55 4.73
CA ALA A 104 -17.05 -12.52 5.40
C ALA A 104 -16.33 -11.99 6.65
N ILE A 105 -15.77 -12.87 7.47
CA ILE A 105 -15.00 -12.50 8.67
C ILE A 105 -13.76 -11.67 8.29
N VAL A 106 -12.99 -12.09 7.29
CA VAL A 106 -11.81 -11.35 6.83
C VAL A 106 -12.19 -9.99 6.28
N LYS A 107 -13.26 -9.91 5.49
CA LYS A 107 -13.77 -8.65 4.94
C LYS A 107 -14.27 -7.72 6.05
N PHE A 108 -14.95 -8.28 7.05
CA PHE A 108 -15.41 -7.55 8.23
C PHE A 108 -14.21 -6.99 9.00
N LEU A 109 -13.20 -7.82 9.31
CA LEU A 109 -12.00 -7.40 10.01
C LEU A 109 -11.25 -6.28 9.27
N LYS A 110 -11.08 -6.43 7.95
CA LYS A 110 -10.45 -5.40 7.11
C LYS A 110 -11.24 -4.09 7.14
N LYS A 111 -12.57 -4.16 7.01
CA LYS A 111 -13.44 -2.98 7.04
C LYS A 111 -13.37 -2.29 8.42
N THR A 112 -13.41 -3.06 9.50
CA THR A 112 -13.27 -2.56 10.87
C THR A 112 -11.92 -1.89 11.06
N PHE A 113 -10.81 -2.52 10.66
CA PHE A 113 -9.48 -1.93 10.76
C PHE A 113 -9.36 -0.62 9.94
N GLN A 114 -9.92 -0.58 8.74
CA GLN A 114 -9.92 0.63 7.91
C GLN A 114 -10.74 1.77 8.52
N LEU A 115 -11.90 1.47 9.10
CA LEU A 115 -12.74 2.47 9.76
C LEU A 115 -12.15 2.94 11.09
N LEU A 116 -11.62 2.02 11.88
CA LEU A 116 -11.16 2.28 13.24
C LEU A 116 -9.76 2.90 13.29
N ILE A 117 -8.87 2.57 12.36
CA ILE A 117 -7.46 3.00 12.41
C ILE A 117 -7.14 3.91 11.23
N TYR A 118 -7.37 3.46 10.00
CA TYR A 118 -6.92 4.23 8.83
C TYR A 118 -7.61 5.61 8.73
N LYS A 119 -8.94 5.66 8.83
CA LYS A 119 -9.68 6.93 8.74
C LYS A 119 -9.32 7.95 9.83
N PRO A 120 -9.30 7.62 11.13
CA PRO A 120 -8.98 8.60 12.16
C PRO A 120 -7.52 9.06 12.09
N VAL A 121 -6.57 8.17 11.76
CA VAL A 121 -5.16 8.55 11.60
C VAL A 121 -4.99 9.55 10.45
N VAL A 122 -5.63 9.30 9.30
CA VAL A 122 -5.59 10.26 8.18
C VAL A 122 -6.25 11.59 8.56
N GLY A 123 -7.36 11.56 9.31
CA GLY A 123 -8.01 12.76 9.83
C GLY A 123 -7.11 13.59 10.75
N LEU A 124 -6.36 12.92 11.64
CA LEU A 124 -5.38 13.58 12.51
C LEU A 124 -4.24 14.22 11.70
N ILE A 125 -3.70 13.50 10.70
CA ILE A 125 -2.65 14.04 9.82
C ILE A 125 -3.17 15.26 9.05
N GLN A 126 -4.39 15.19 8.53
CA GLN A 126 -5.03 16.32 7.83
C GLN A 126 -5.18 17.52 8.77
N LEU A 127 -5.64 17.32 10.01
CA LEU A 127 -5.74 18.38 11.02
C LEU A 127 -4.40 19.06 11.29
N VAL A 128 -3.34 18.27 11.48
CA VAL A 128 -1.98 18.82 11.68
C VAL A 128 -1.53 19.62 10.46
N MET A 129 -1.78 19.11 9.25
CA MET A 129 -1.41 19.81 8.03
C MET A 129 -2.17 21.14 7.87
N THR A 130 -3.47 21.19 8.18
CA THR A 130 -4.24 22.44 8.17
C THR A 130 -3.74 23.43 9.21
N ILE A 131 -3.41 22.99 10.42
CA ILE A 131 -2.83 23.86 11.45
C ILE A 131 -1.53 24.50 10.94
N ILE A 132 -0.61 23.69 10.41
CA ILE A 132 0.67 24.20 9.87
C ILE A 132 0.45 25.20 8.73
N LEU A 133 -0.47 24.90 7.80
CA LEU A 133 -0.77 25.79 6.67
C LEU A 133 -1.39 27.12 7.12
N VAL A 134 -2.31 27.08 8.08
CA VAL A 134 -2.95 28.30 8.63
C VAL A 134 -1.93 29.15 9.37
N LEU A 135 -1.09 28.54 10.21
CA LEU A 135 -0.01 29.24 10.91
C LEU A 135 0.99 29.86 9.93
N GLY A 136 1.40 29.11 8.90
CA GLY A 136 2.30 29.61 7.87
C GLY A 136 1.72 30.80 7.10
N ARG A 137 0.44 30.74 6.73
CA ARG A 137 -0.28 31.85 6.08
C ARG A 137 -0.41 33.06 7.00
N GLY A 138 -0.68 32.85 8.29
CA GLY A 138 -0.72 33.91 9.30
C GLY A 138 0.63 34.63 9.39
N LEU A 139 1.72 33.86 9.55
CA LEU A 139 3.07 34.40 9.64
C LEU A 139 3.46 35.19 8.37
N PHE A 140 3.17 34.64 7.19
CA PHE A 140 3.45 35.30 5.92
C PHE A 140 2.70 36.63 5.77
N THR A 141 1.45 36.68 6.24
CA THR A 141 0.65 37.91 6.24
C THR A 141 1.26 38.98 7.15
N LEU A 142 1.73 38.58 8.34
CA LEU A 142 2.45 39.49 9.24
C LEU A 142 3.75 40.01 8.63
N VAL A 143 4.58 39.14 8.06
CA VAL A 143 5.82 39.54 7.38
C VAL A 143 5.53 40.52 6.24
N LYS A 144 4.51 40.25 5.42
CA LYS A 144 4.10 41.14 4.34
C LYS A 144 3.62 42.49 4.87
N PHE A 145 2.91 42.51 5.98
CA PHE A 145 2.48 43.74 6.64
C PHE A 145 3.68 44.56 7.14
N VAL A 146 4.60 43.93 7.88
CA VAL A 146 5.83 44.57 8.38
C VAL A 146 6.65 45.13 7.23
N PHE A 147 6.85 44.35 6.16
CA PHE A 147 7.58 44.81 4.98
C PHE A 147 6.91 46.01 4.31
N LYS A 148 5.58 46.01 4.21
CA LYS A 148 4.81 47.15 3.68
C LYS A 148 5.01 48.40 4.54
N VAL A 149 4.99 48.27 5.87
CA VAL A 149 5.23 49.37 6.82
C VAL A 149 6.67 49.88 6.68
N LEU A 150 7.66 48.98 6.61
CA LEU A 150 9.06 49.31 6.43
C LEU A 150 9.30 50.12 5.14
N LEU A 151 8.69 49.69 4.03
CA LEU A 151 8.76 50.42 2.76
C LEU A 151 8.11 51.80 2.86
N LEU A 152 7.02 51.93 3.63
CA LEU A 152 6.34 53.22 3.84
C LEU A 152 7.22 54.19 4.63
N LEU A 153 7.84 53.71 5.72
CA LEU A 153 8.82 54.47 6.51
C LEU A 153 10.02 54.90 5.66
N LEU A 154 10.58 53.97 4.89
CA LEU A 154 11.69 54.25 3.99
C LEU A 154 11.31 55.32 2.95
N LYS A 155 10.11 55.22 2.37
CA LYS A 155 9.61 56.22 1.41
C LYS A 155 9.39 57.59 2.09
N ILE A 156 8.86 57.61 3.30
CA ILE A 156 8.69 58.82 4.12
C ILE A 156 10.03 59.53 4.36
N ILE A 157 11.14 58.79 4.51
CA ILE A 157 12.48 59.38 4.72
C ILE A 157 13.13 59.77 3.38
N LEU A 158 13.02 58.93 2.35
CA LEU A 158 13.66 59.17 1.05
C LEU A 158 13.05 60.35 0.29
N VAL A 159 11.73 60.57 0.37
CA VAL A 159 11.05 61.69 -0.31
C VAL A 159 11.55 63.07 0.15
N PRO A 160 11.59 63.39 1.45
CA PRO A 160 12.13 64.66 1.93
C PRO A 160 13.64 64.75 1.71
N LEU A 161 14.40 63.66 1.89
CA LEU A 161 15.84 63.66 1.59
C LEU A 161 16.09 64.05 0.13
N LYS A 162 15.32 63.50 -0.82
CA LYS A 162 15.42 63.87 -2.24
C LYS A 162 15.10 65.35 -2.47
N LYS A 163 14.11 65.91 -1.77
CA LYS A 163 13.79 67.36 -1.85
C LYS A 163 14.93 68.21 -1.29
N ILE A 164 15.52 67.81 -0.17
CA ILE A 164 16.67 68.51 0.46
C ILE A 164 17.87 68.48 -0.49
N VAL A 165 18.22 67.31 -1.04
CA VAL A 165 19.30 67.19 -2.04
C VAL A 165 19.04 68.07 -3.25
N LEU A 166 17.79 68.13 -3.74
CA LEU A 166 17.42 69.00 -4.86
C LEU A 166 17.52 70.49 -4.51
N LEU A 167 17.17 70.87 -3.27
CA LEU A 167 17.31 72.23 -2.74
C LEU A 167 18.80 72.63 -2.69
N PHE A 168 19.65 71.75 -2.15
CA PHE A 168 21.10 71.92 -2.16
C PHE A 168 21.66 72.00 -3.58
N TRP A 169 21.14 71.21 -4.53
CA TRP A 169 21.56 71.26 -5.94
C TRP A 169 21.26 72.62 -6.60
N LYS A 170 20.17 73.29 -6.19
CA LYS A 170 19.86 74.66 -6.65
C LYS A 170 20.80 75.71 -6.05
N LEU A 171 21.19 75.57 -4.78
CA LEU A 171 22.09 76.50 -4.09
C LEU A 171 23.59 76.36 -4.44
N LEU A 172 24.00 75.24 -5.05
CA LEU A 172 25.43 74.98 -5.29
C LEU A 172 26.03 75.83 -6.44
N PRO A 173 27.21 76.47 -6.22
CA PRO A 173 27.93 77.23 -7.24
C PRO A 173 28.45 76.35 -8.38
N LYS A 174 28.59 76.93 -9.59
CA LYS A 174 28.89 76.22 -10.85
C LYS A 174 30.18 75.37 -10.82
N GLY A 175 31.15 75.69 -9.96
CA GLY A 175 32.39 74.91 -9.79
C GLY A 175 32.18 73.54 -9.14
N ILE A 176 31.32 73.44 -8.13
CA ILE A 176 31.07 72.17 -7.40
C ILE A 176 30.23 71.22 -8.26
N LYS A 177 29.29 71.75 -9.05
CA LYS A 177 28.50 70.96 -10.03
C LYS A 177 29.40 70.21 -11.01
N LYS A 178 30.44 70.88 -11.53
CA LYS A 178 31.43 70.25 -12.43
C LYS A 178 32.22 69.12 -11.76
N THR A 179 32.60 69.28 -10.49
CA THR A 179 33.33 68.23 -9.74
C THR A 179 32.45 67.01 -9.46
N VAL A 180 31.20 67.23 -9.06
CA VAL A 180 30.22 66.16 -8.83
C VAL A 180 29.88 65.45 -10.15
N GLU A 181 29.75 66.17 -11.25
CA GLU A 181 29.50 65.59 -12.58
C GLU A 181 30.70 64.77 -13.07
N LYS A 182 31.94 65.21 -12.77
CA LYS A 182 33.16 64.44 -13.03
C LYS A 182 33.23 63.15 -12.20
N LEU A 183 32.87 63.22 -10.91
CA LEU A 183 32.79 62.06 -10.01
C LEU A 183 31.67 61.09 -10.41
N TYR A 184 30.51 61.62 -10.78
CA TYR A 184 29.38 60.84 -11.29
C TYR A 184 29.77 60.12 -12.58
N ASN A 185 30.37 60.80 -13.55
CA ASN A 185 30.81 60.17 -14.80
C ASN A 185 31.89 59.09 -14.57
N ARG A 186 32.77 59.29 -13.57
CA ARG A 186 33.80 58.32 -13.20
C ARG A 186 33.24 57.08 -12.49
N THR A 187 32.24 57.27 -11.63
CA THR A 187 31.56 56.17 -10.90
C THR A 187 30.50 55.47 -11.75
N ALA A 188 29.83 56.18 -12.65
CA ALA A 188 28.85 55.65 -13.60
C ALA A 188 29.48 54.64 -14.58
N GLY A 189 30.73 54.87 -15.00
CA GLY A 189 31.49 53.91 -15.79
C GLY A 189 31.67 52.56 -15.07
N ASN A 190 32.04 52.60 -13.79
CA ASN A 190 32.18 51.39 -12.96
C ASN A 190 30.82 50.72 -12.69
N PHE A 191 29.77 51.49 -12.39
CA PHE A 191 28.41 50.96 -12.20
C PHE A 191 27.86 50.29 -13.46
N LYS A 192 28.11 50.86 -14.65
CA LYS A 192 27.70 50.26 -15.94
C LYS A 192 28.42 48.94 -16.19
N LYS A 193 29.69 48.84 -15.78
CA LYS A 193 30.49 47.60 -15.87
C LYS A 193 29.95 46.52 -14.94
N ILE A 194 29.67 46.86 -13.68
CA ILE A 194 29.05 45.95 -12.70
C ILE A 194 27.68 45.48 -13.19
N ARG A 195 26.84 46.38 -13.71
CA ARG A 195 25.53 46.03 -14.27
C ARG A 195 25.62 45.05 -15.43
N ASN A 196 26.58 45.26 -16.35
CA ASN A 196 26.81 44.35 -17.47
C ASN A 196 27.35 42.98 -17.02
N TYR A 197 28.13 42.92 -15.93
CA TYR A 197 28.55 41.65 -15.34
C TYR A 197 27.37 40.91 -14.73
N ILE A 198 26.53 41.61 -13.95
CA ILE A 198 25.33 41.03 -13.34
C ILE A 198 24.35 40.55 -14.42
N SER A 199 24.12 41.33 -15.49
CA SER A 199 23.21 40.94 -16.57
C SER A 199 23.72 39.69 -17.32
N LYS A 200 25.02 39.64 -17.65
CA LYS A 200 25.63 38.45 -18.27
C LYS A 200 25.54 37.23 -17.35
N TRP A 201 25.69 37.42 -16.04
CA TRP A 201 25.59 36.34 -15.07
C TRP A 201 24.16 35.81 -14.95
N ILE A 202 23.16 36.70 -14.95
CA ILE A 202 21.72 36.36 -14.97
C ILE A 202 21.35 35.60 -16.26
N ASP A 203 21.79 36.09 -17.43
CA ASP A 203 21.52 35.43 -18.72
C ASP A 203 22.15 34.04 -18.79
N LYS A 204 23.37 33.87 -18.25
CA LYS A 204 24.05 32.57 -18.14
C LYS A 204 23.32 31.60 -17.19
N TRP A 205 22.64 32.13 -16.17
CA TRP A 205 21.85 31.33 -15.25
C TRP A 205 20.49 30.92 -15.84
N LYS A 206 19.85 31.81 -16.62
CA LYS A 206 18.63 31.50 -17.37
C LYS A 206 18.82 30.39 -18.41
N ARG A 207 19.92 30.43 -19.19
CA ARG A 207 20.25 29.40 -20.20
C ARG A 207 20.64 28.03 -19.62
N ARG A 208 20.84 27.91 -18.31
CA ARG A 208 21.13 26.63 -17.63
C ARG A 208 19.88 25.92 -17.08
N LYS A 209 18.72 26.57 -17.17
CA LYS A 209 17.42 26.05 -16.71
C LYS A 209 16.49 25.61 -17.85
N GLU A 210 16.85 25.91 -19.10
CA GLU A 210 16.31 25.30 -20.33
C GLU A 210 17.16 24.08 -20.68
#